data_AF-A0A5C5PR58-F1
#
_entry.id   AF-A0A5C5PR58-F1
#
_cell.length_a   1.000
_cell.length_b   1.000
_cell.length_c   1.000
_cell.angle_alpha   90.00
_cell.angle_beta   90.00
_cell.angle_gamma   90.00
#
_symmetry.space_group_name_H-M   'P 1'
#
loop_
_entity.id
_entity.type
_entity.pdbx_description
1 polymer ?
#
loop_
_entity_poly.entity_id
_entity_poly.type
_entity_poly.pdbx_seq_one_letter_code
_entity_poly.pdbx_strand_id
1 'polypeptide(L)'
;TLSNKADTDVTLTLDNKQTITIKAGETVGTVIVDAPGDDVFIDKSTQTVKITGTEGGNFEKLVVAGDGATTQINDTIDKVDVVLTATKTVGEGGQIVYTATLVDKAGNVVTNITNPVTVTLDNNQVITIGVNQSSGTVSAVAPDDVYKGDQTVTTGIKEVTGGGHFENLVPGTDKVTTTVTDTPGTDNTTTVTLTAPTEVSEGGKITYTATLSNKADTDVTLTLDNKQTITIKAGETVGTVIVDAPGDDVFI
;
A
#
# COMPACT_ATOMS: atom_id res chain seq x y z
N THR A 1 -24.18 47.28 14.06
CA THR A 1 -25.09 48.37 13.64
C THR A 1 -25.27 49.35 14.79
N LEU A 2 -25.51 50.62 14.50
CA LEU A 2 -25.86 51.64 15.51
C LEU A 2 -27.39 51.72 15.66
N SER A 3 -27.88 52.03 16.87
CA SER A 3 -29.30 52.27 17.11
C SER A 3 -29.77 53.63 16.56
N ASN A 4 -28.85 54.56 16.37
CA ASN A 4 -29.08 55.92 15.89
C ASN A 4 -28.03 56.29 14.84
N LYS A 5 -28.36 57.21 13.93
CA LYS A 5 -27.41 57.73 12.95
C LYS A 5 -26.35 58.57 13.65
N ALA A 6 -25.10 58.43 13.20
CA ALA A 6 -23.97 59.20 13.72
C ALA A 6 -23.82 60.53 12.97
N ASP A 7 -23.41 61.60 13.64
CA ASP A 7 -23.16 62.90 12.97
C ASP A 7 -21.79 62.95 12.28
N THR A 8 -20.84 62.16 12.76
CA THR A 8 -19.51 61.95 12.17
C THR A 8 -19.27 60.45 11.95
N ASP A 9 -18.22 60.09 11.21
CA ASP A 9 -17.84 58.69 11.05
C ASP A 9 -17.60 58.04 12.43
N VAL A 10 -18.07 56.80 12.58
CA VAL A 10 -17.73 55.93 13.72
C VAL A 10 -16.74 54.88 13.25
N THR A 11 -15.61 54.77 13.92
CA THR A 11 -14.64 53.70 13.73
C THR A 11 -14.76 52.71 14.89
N LEU A 12 -15.03 51.45 14.55
CA LEU A 12 -15.02 50.34 15.49
C LEU A 12 -13.73 49.54 15.28
N THR A 13 -12.94 49.36 16.33
CA THR A 13 -11.77 48.47 16.33
C THR A 13 -12.20 47.11 16.83
N LEU A 14 -11.81 46.06 16.11
CA LEU A 14 -12.13 44.67 16.44
C LEU A 14 -10.92 43.96 17.06
N ASP A 15 -11.15 42.90 17.85
CA ASP A 15 -10.08 42.08 18.46
C ASP A 15 -9.21 41.32 17.44
N ASN A 16 -9.76 41.03 16.26
CA ASN A 16 -9.01 40.49 15.11
C ASN A 16 -8.19 41.56 14.35
N LYS A 17 -8.01 42.75 14.93
CA LYS A 17 -7.27 43.91 14.39
C LYS A 17 -7.89 44.57 13.16
N GLN A 18 -9.05 44.10 12.70
CA GLN A 18 -9.80 44.75 11.64
C GLN A 18 -10.55 45.98 12.18
N THR A 19 -10.96 46.86 11.29
CA THR A 19 -11.80 48.02 11.61
C THR A 19 -13.08 48.03 10.80
N ILE A 20 -14.16 48.53 11.40
CA ILE A 20 -15.41 48.86 10.69
C ILE A 20 -15.58 50.38 10.74
N THR A 21 -15.78 51.01 9.59
CA THR A 21 -16.21 52.41 9.51
C THR A 21 -17.70 52.47 9.21
N ILE A 22 -18.46 53.12 10.08
CA ILE A 22 -19.85 53.51 9.84
C ILE A 22 -19.83 54.98 9.46
N LYS A 23 -20.27 55.31 8.24
CA LYS A 23 -20.21 56.68 7.73
C LYS A 23 -21.22 57.60 8.43
N ALA A 24 -20.90 58.89 8.52
CA ALA A 24 -21.84 59.90 9.01
C ALA A 24 -23.20 59.78 8.30
N GLY A 25 -24.29 59.86 9.06
CA GLY A 25 -25.66 59.68 8.57
C GLY A 25 -26.12 58.23 8.40
N GLU A 26 -25.22 57.24 8.53
CA GLU A 26 -25.51 55.81 8.40
C GLU A 26 -25.59 55.11 9.77
N THR A 27 -26.14 53.89 9.76
CA THR A 27 -26.22 53.02 10.96
C THR A 27 -25.51 51.68 10.76
N VAL A 28 -25.04 51.41 9.54
CA VAL A 28 -24.43 50.13 9.17
C VAL A 28 -23.04 50.39 8.60
N GLY A 29 -22.08 49.60 9.07
CA GLY A 29 -20.77 49.45 8.46
C GLY A 29 -20.43 47.97 8.45
N THR A 30 -19.58 47.57 7.53
CA THR A 30 -19.21 46.18 7.32
C THR A 30 -17.70 46.07 7.14
N VAL A 31 -17.16 44.90 7.48
CA VAL A 31 -15.82 44.48 7.11
C VAL A 31 -15.90 43.06 6.59
N ILE A 32 -15.05 42.73 5.63
CA ILE A 32 -14.92 41.37 5.09
C ILE A 32 -13.68 40.75 5.73
N VAL A 33 -13.83 39.52 6.18
CA VAL A 33 -12.75 38.67 6.68
C VAL A 33 -12.81 37.39 5.87
N ASP A 34 -11.71 37.03 5.22
CA ASP A 34 -11.64 35.81 4.42
C ASP A 34 -11.73 34.58 5.33
N ALA A 35 -12.42 33.55 4.86
CA ALA A 35 -12.42 32.25 5.49
C ALA A 35 -11.04 31.57 5.31
N PRO A 36 -10.70 30.56 6.13
CA PRO A 36 -9.56 29.67 5.87
C PRO A 36 -9.62 29.08 4.44
N GLY A 37 -8.43 28.71 3.93
CA GLY A 37 -8.33 28.04 2.63
C GLY A 37 -8.85 26.61 2.70
N ASP A 38 -9.20 26.08 1.54
CA ASP A 38 -9.67 24.69 1.37
C ASP A 38 -8.47 23.75 1.24
N ASP A 39 -8.45 22.66 2.01
CA ASP A 39 -7.48 21.58 1.85
C ASP A 39 -8.12 20.20 2.05
N VAL A 40 -7.37 19.20 2.49
CA VAL A 40 -7.87 17.81 2.63
C VAL A 40 -7.90 17.34 4.08
N PHE A 41 -7.58 18.24 5.01
CA PHE A 41 -7.40 17.99 6.43
C PHE A 41 -8.53 18.61 7.22
N ILE A 42 -8.93 17.89 8.26
CA ILE A 42 -10.02 18.36 9.12
C ILE A 42 -9.59 19.65 9.83
N ASP A 43 -10.19 20.78 9.48
CA ASP A 43 -9.81 22.11 9.97
C ASP A 43 -11.00 22.96 10.47
N LYS A 44 -12.20 22.37 10.57
CA LYS A 44 -13.39 23.04 11.12
C LYS A 44 -13.09 23.87 12.36
N SER A 45 -13.63 25.09 12.40
CA SER A 45 -13.31 26.03 13.46
C SER A 45 -14.48 26.96 13.78
N THR A 46 -14.29 27.85 14.76
CA THR A 46 -15.27 28.86 15.14
C THR A 46 -14.53 30.14 15.45
N GLN A 47 -14.96 31.24 14.84
CA GLN A 47 -14.38 32.55 15.07
C GLN A 47 -15.38 33.41 15.83
N THR A 48 -14.96 33.97 16.96
CA THR A 48 -15.70 35.02 17.66
C THR A 48 -14.93 36.33 17.52
N VAL A 49 -15.60 37.40 17.11
CA VAL A 49 -15.01 38.74 16.93
C VAL A 49 -15.74 39.74 17.81
N LYS A 50 -14.98 40.54 18.54
CA LYS A 50 -15.50 41.53 19.50
C LYS A 50 -15.05 42.93 19.15
N ILE A 51 -15.87 43.92 19.50
CA ILE A 51 -15.47 45.33 19.45
C ILE A 51 -14.59 45.61 20.68
N THR A 52 -13.37 46.08 20.45
CA THR A 52 -12.39 46.43 21.49
C THR A 52 -12.24 47.93 21.68
N GLY A 53 -12.64 48.72 20.69
CA GLY A 53 -12.58 50.18 20.75
C GLY A 53 -13.63 50.83 19.85
N THR A 54 -14.07 52.02 20.23
CA THR A 54 -15.00 52.84 19.46
C THR A 54 -14.52 54.29 19.47
N GLU A 55 -14.46 54.92 18.30
CA GLU A 55 -14.08 56.33 18.15
C GLU A 55 -15.05 57.04 17.20
N GLY A 56 -15.29 58.33 17.44
CA GLY A 56 -16.13 59.18 16.58
C GLY A 56 -17.64 59.09 16.87
N GLY A 57 -18.45 59.49 15.90
CA GLY A 57 -19.91 59.47 15.93
C GLY A 57 -20.63 60.64 16.59
N ASN A 58 -19.94 61.42 17.44
CA ASN A 58 -20.50 62.57 18.18
C ASN A 58 -21.69 62.24 19.10
N PHE A 59 -21.79 61.02 19.62
CA PHE A 59 -22.83 60.65 20.58
C PHE A 59 -22.51 61.15 22.00
N GLU A 60 -23.53 61.54 22.77
CA GLU A 60 -23.36 61.84 24.20
C GLU A 60 -22.95 60.59 24.99
N LYS A 61 -23.35 59.40 24.51
CA LYS A 61 -22.94 58.10 25.04
C LYS A 61 -23.05 57.00 23.98
N LEU A 62 -21.93 56.34 23.69
CA LEU A 62 -21.89 55.12 22.88
C LEU A 62 -21.50 53.93 23.77
N VAL A 63 -22.28 52.86 23.73
CA VAL A 63 -22.03 51.62 24.47
C VAL A 63 -22.08 50.46 23.50
N VAL A 64 -21.08 49.59 23.55
CA VAL A 64 -21.09 48.32 22.84
C VAL A 64 -22.05 47.38 23.56
N ALA A 65 -23.04 46.86 22.85
CA ALA A 65 -23.96 45.84 23.35
C ALA A 65 -23.53 44.44 22.91
N GLY A 66 -23.63 43.45 23.81
CA GLY A 66 -23.34 42.05 23.54
C GLY A 66 -21.85 41.66 23.65
N ASP A 67 -21.58 40.36 23.53
CA ASP A 67 -20.25 39.76 23.76
C ASP A 67 -19.44 39.54 22.48
N GLY A 68 -19.90 40.07 21.34
CA GLY A 68 -19.31 39.88 20.02
C GLY A 68 -20.21 39.12 19.04
N ALA A 69 -19.67 38.82 17.87
CA ALA A 69 -20.32 38.00 16.84
C ALA A 69 -19.53 36.71 16.64
N THR A 70 -20.22 35.58 16.60
CA THR A 70 -19.63 34.26 16.40
C THR A 70 -20.04 33.69 15.05
N THR A 71 -19.06 33.23 14.28
CA THR A 71 -19.24 32.54 13.00
C THR A 71 -18.66 31.13 13.12
N GLN A 72 -19.46 30.13 12.79
CA GLN A 72 -18.99 28.76 12.62
C GLN A 72 -18.40 28.61 11.21
N ILE A 73 -17.19 28.08 11.13
CA ILE A 73 -16.52 27.76 9.87
C ILE A 73 -16.66 26.25 9.72
N ASN A 74 -17.49 25.84 8.77
CA ASN A 74 -17.64 24.45 8.42
C ASN A 74 -16.55 24.07 7.44
N ASP A 75 -16.05 22.86 7.61
CA ASP A 75 -15.10 22.23 6.72
C ASP A 75 -15.78 21.78 5.42
N THR A 76 -15.00 21.68 4.35
CA THR A 76 -15.43 20.94 3.17
C THR A 76 -15.13 19.45 3.37
N ILE A 77 -15.37 18.63 2.34
CA ILE A 77 -15.06 17.20 2.39
C ILE A 77 -14.39 16.82 1.09
N ASP A 78 -13.06 16.74 1.14
CA ASP A 78 -12.19 16.36 0.08
C ASP A 78 -11.63 14.95 0.25
N LYS A 79 -11.58 14.27 -0.90
CA LYS A 79 -11.20 12.86 -0.98
C LYS A 79 -9.69 12.74 -1.14
N VAL A 80 -9.09 11.89 -0.31
CA VAL A 80 -7.72 11.41 -0.47
C VAL A 80 -7.76 9.91 -0.72
N ASP A 81 -7.14 9.44 -1.80
CA ASP A 81 -7.00 8.03 -2.13
C ASP A 81 -5.65 7.48 -1.69
N VAL A 82 -5.63 6.23 -1.22
CA VAL A 82 -4.40 5.45 -1.04
C VAL A 82 -4.20 4.56 -2.27
N VAL A 83 -3.21 4.87 -3.10
CA VAL A 83 -2.88 4.12 -4.31
C VAL A 83 -1.73 3.16 -4.05
N LEU A 84 -1.95 1.87 -4.31
CA LEU A 84 -0.92 0.83 -4.19
C LEU A 84 -0.26 0.56 -5.55
N THR A 85 1.06 0.44 -5.56
CA THR A 85 1.84 -0.05 -6.71
C THR A 85 2.81 -1.13 -6.27
N ALA A 86 3.27 -1.96 -7.22
CA ALA A 86 4.26 -3.00 -6.99
C ALA A 86 5.27 -3.07 -8.13
N THR A 87 6.46 -3.63 -7.87
CA THR A 87 7.40 -4.09 -8.90
C THR A 87 6.65 -4.94 -9.94
N LYS A 88 6.78 -4.65 -11.23
CA LYS A 88 6.02 -5.35 -12.28
C LYS A 88 6.57 -6.72 -12.63
N THR A 89 7.90 -6.84 -12.68
CA THR A 89 8.60 -8.07 -13.02
C THR A 89 9.86 -8.19 -12.17
N VAL A 90 10.14 -9.38 -11.67
CA VAL A 90 11.34 -9.69 -10.87
C VAL A 90 11.73 -11.15 -11.09
N GLY A 91 13.00 -11.50 -10.94
CA GLY A 91 13.42 -12.90 -10.89
C GLY A 91 13.03 -13.57 -9.57
N GLU A 92 12.99 -14.90 -9.55
CA GLU A 92 12.81 -15.69 -8.33
C GLU A 92 13.83 -15.32 -7.25
N GLY A 93 13.40 -15.36 -5.98
CA GLY A 93 14.23 -14.90 -4.85
C GLY A 93 14.58 -13.39 -4.87
N GLY A 94 14.19 -12.65 -5.91
CA GLY A 94 14.35 -11.21 -6.00
C GLY A 94 13.37 -10.45 -5.10
N GLN A 95 13.43 -9.12 -5.13
CA GLN A 95 12.66 -8.28 -4.23
C GLN A 95 11.45 -7.61 -4.91
N ILE A 96 10.25 -7.90 -4.44
CA ILE A 96 9.02 -7.20 -4.79
C ILE A 96 8.89 -6.00 -3.86
N VAL A 97 8.85 -4.78 -4.41
CA VAL A 97 8.67 -3.55 -3.64
C VAL A 97 7.23 -3.09 -3.82
N TYR A 98 6.51 -2.93 -2.71
CA TYR A 98 5.17 -2.36 -2.67
C TYR A 98 5.27 -0.90 -2.20
N THR A 99 4.57 0.00 -2.88
CA THR A 99 4.53 1.43 -2.55
C THR A 99 3.09 1.88 -2.41
N ALA A 100 2.74 2.46 -1.26
CA ALA A 100 1.46 3.12 -1.05
C ALA A 100 1.66 4.64 -1.11
N THR A 101 0.83 5.33 -1.89
CA THR A 101 0.91 6.79 -2.12
C THR A 101 -0.43 7.44 -1.83
N LEU A 102 -0.41 8.58 -1.15
CA LEU A 102 -1.57 9.44 -0.93
C LEU A 102 -1.75 10.38 -2.12
N VAL A 103 -2.94 10.38 -2.72
CA VAL A 103 -3.28 11.30 -3.81
C VAL A 103 -4.63 11.96 -3.60
N ASP A 104 -4.80 13.19 -4.08
CA ASP A 104 -6.09 13.86 -4.10
C ASP A 104 -6.99 13.32 -5.23
N LYS A 105 -8.20 13.85 -5.33
CA LYS A 105 -9.16 13.50 -6.39
C LYS A 105 -8.64 13.73 -7.82
N ALA A 106 -7.71 14.65 -8.01
CA ALA A 106 -7.09 14.94 -9.31
C ALA A 106 -5.84 14.08 -9.58
N GLY A 107 -5.42 13.25 -8.61
CA GLY A 107 -4.23 12.41 -8.70
C GLY A 107 -2.94 13.13 -8.30
N ASN A 108 -3.00 14.34 -7.74
CA ASN A 108 -1.81 15.00 -7.21
C ASN A 108 -1.42 14.40 -5.87
N VAL A 109 -0.11 14.36 -5.58
CA VAL A 109 0.39 13.81 -4.32
C VAL A 109 -0.04 14.67 -3.13
N VAL A 110 -0.49 14.01 -2.06
CA VAL A 110 -0.85 14.64 -0.78
C VAL A 110 0.23 14.33 0.25
N THR A 111 0.68 15.34 0.99
CA THR A 111 1.67 15.17 2.07
C THR A 111 0.95 14.90 3.38
N ASN A 112 1.24 13.78 4.04
CA ASN A 112 0.74 13.52 5.40
C ASN A 112 1.40 14.48 6.40
N ILE A 113 0.65 15.21 7.24
CA ILE A 113 1.21 16.27 8.12
C ILE A 113 1.00 16.08 9.62
N THR A 114 0.17 15.13 10.06
CA THR A 114 -0.19 15.04 11.50
C THR A 114 0.26 13.74 12.16
N ASN A 115 -0.20 12.59 11.66
CA ASN A 115 0.10 11.27 12.25
C ASN A 115 0.43 10.26 11.14
N PRO A 116 1.27 9.25 11.39
CA PRO A 116 1.54 8.23 10.40
C PRO A 116 0.26 7.52 9.92
N VAL A 117 0.19 7.23 8.63
CA VAL A 117 -0.82 6.35 8.05
C VAL A 117 -0.21 4.95 7.91
N THR A 118 -0.94 3.94 8.34
CA THR A 118 -0.52 2.54 8.23
C THR A 118 -1.41 1.82 7.24
N VAL A 119 -0.80 1.20 6.23
CA VAL A 119 -1.48 0.44 5.17
C VAL A 119 -1.08 -1.04 5.33
N THR A 120 -2.05 -1.88 5.68
CA THR A 120 -1.86 -3.33 5.74
C THR A 120 -2.30 -3.95 4.42
N LEU A 121 -1.45 -4.80 3.86
CA LEU A 121 -1.69 -5.50 2.60
C LEU A 121 -2.29 -6.89 2.84
N ASP A 122 -2.91 -7.48 1.81
CA ASP A 122 -3.48 -8.85 1.88
C ASP A 122 -2.44 -9.92 2.21
N ASN A 123 -1.17 -9.69 1.85
CA ASN A 123 -0.05 -10.57 2.18
C ASN A 123 0.50 -10.34 3.62
N ASN A 124 -0.23 -9.59 4.44
CA ASN A 124 0.11 -9.18 5.82
C ASN A 124 1.33 -8.26 5.96
N GLN A 125 1.88 -7.76 4.86
CA GLN A 125 2.90 -6.71 4.94
C GLN A 125 2.27 -5.38 5.34
N VAL A 126 3.09 -4.54 5.97
CA VAL A 126 2.67 -3.25 6.50
C VAL A 126 3.55 -2.16 5.91
N ILE A 127 2.91 -1.17 5.28
CA ILE A 127 3.53 0.05 4.79
C ILE A 127 3.16 1.19 5.76
N THR A 128 4.15 1.98 6.17
CA THR A 128 3.93 3.20 6.94
C THR A 128 4.25 4.42 6.09
N ILE A 129 3.27 5.32 5.94
CA ILE A 129 3.46 6.65 5.37
C ILE A 129 3.68 7.60 6.54
N GLY A 130 4.92 8.01 6.75
CA GLY A 130 5.31 8.86 7.87
C GLY A 130 4.76 10.29 7.78
N VAL A 131 4.93 11.04 8.87
CA VAL A 131 4.65 12.48 8.86
C VAL A 131 5.65 13.17 7.92
N ASN A 132 5.18 14.16 7.19
CA ASN A 132 5.84 14.86 6.08
C ASN A 132 6.19 13.95 4.89
N GLN A 133 5.49 12.83 4.71
CA GLN A 133 5.64 11.94 3.56
C GLN A 133 4.33 11.80 2.80
N SER A 134 4.43 11.62 1.49
CA SER A 134 3.28 11.30 0.63
C SER A 134 3.20 9.81 0.29
N SER A 135 4.25 9.05 0.59
CA SER A 135 4.32 7.63 0.26
C SER A 135 5.18 6.86 1.27
N GLY A 136 4.95 5.55 1.35
CA GLY A 136 5.76 4.61 2.10
C GLY A 136 6.00 3.34 1.28
N THR A 137 6.99 2.54 1.66
CA THR A 137 7.31 1.28 0.98
C THR A 137 7.54 0.13 1.94
N VAL A 138 7.35 -1.09 1.45
CA VAL A 138 7.76 -2.35 2.10
C VAL A 138 8.18 -3.33 1.00
N SER A 139 9.03 -4.30 1.34
CA SER A 139 9.49 -5.29 0.37
C SER A 139 9.27 -6.73 0.82
N ALA A 140 8.98 -7.61 -0.14
CA ALA A 140 8.87 -9.05 0.02
C ALA A 140 9.89 -9.75 -0.89
N VAL A 141 10.34 -10.93 -0.47
CA VAL A 141 11.10 -11.84 -1.34
C VAL A 141 10.10 -12.54 -2.27
N ALA A 142 10.38 -12.56 -3.56
CA ALA A 142 9.60 -13.30 -4.54
C ALA A 142 9.75 -14.82 -4.28
N PRO A 143 8.70 -15.62 -4.51
CA PRO A 143 8.80 -17.08 -4.44
C PRO A 143 9.88 -17.59 -5.41
N ASP A 144 10.43 -18.75 -5.08
CA ASP A 144 11.47 -19.46 -5.82
C ASP A 144 11.14 -20.95 -5.69
N ASP A 145 11.14 -21.66 -6.83
CA ASP A 145 10.95 -23.11 -6.84
C ASP A 145 11.86 -23.82 -7.86
N VAL A 146 11.78 -25.15 -7.86
CA VAL A 146 12.67 -26.00 -8.64
C VAL A 146 12.21 -26.24 -10.09
N TYR A 147 11.04 -25.75 -10.43
CA TYR A 147 10.39 -26.01 -11.70
C TYR A 147 10.52 -24.83 -12.65
N LYS A 148 10.42 -25.12 -13.94
CA LYS A 148 10.48 -24.07 -14.94
C LYS A 148 9.14 -23.38 -15.09
N GLY A 149 9.15 -22.06 -15.04
CA GLY A 149 8.00 -21.26 -15.43
C GLY A 149 7.81 -20.00 -14.60
N ASP A 150 7.13 -19.02 -15.20
CA ASP A 150 6.81 -17.78 -14.51
C ASP A 150 5.69 -17.99 -13.48
N GLN A 151 5.85 -17.38 -12.32
CA GLN A 151 4.84 -17.31 -11.27
C GLN A 151 4.20 -15.91 -11.24
N THR A 152 3.04 -15.77 -10.61
CA THR A 152 2.38 -14.47 -10.42
C THR A 152 2.04 -14.26 -8.95
N VAL A 153 2.57 -13.17 -8.38
CA VAL A 153 2.23 -12.70 -7.04
C VAL A 153 1.23 -11.57 -7.15
N THR A 154 0.13 -11.68 -6.41
CA THR A 154 -0.93 -10.66 -6.39
C THR A 154 -1.23 -10.24 -4.95
N THR A 155 -1.34 -8.95 -4.69
CA THR A 155 -1.79 -8.42 -3.40
C THR A 155 -2.62 -7.15 -3.58
N GLY A 156 -3.29 -6.71 -2.53
CA GLY A 156 -4.08 -5.48 -2.48
C GLY A 156 -4.00 -4.84 -1.10
N ILE A 157 -4.63 -3.67 -0.96
CA ILE A 157 -4.80 -3.04 0.35
C ILE A 157 -5.91 -3.79 1.10
N LYS A 158 -5.59 -4.28 2.29
CA LYS A 158 -6.55 -4.92 3.20
C LYS A 158 -7.18 -3.92 4.15
N GLU A 159 -6.36 -3.04 4.73
CA GLU A 159 -6.79 -2.08 5.75
C GLU A 159 -5.89 -0.84 5.72
N VAL A 160 -6.48 0.32 6.04
CA VAL A 160 -5.75 1.57 6.26
C VAL A 160 -6.18 2.17 7.60
N THR A 161 -5.21 2.54 8.43
CA THR A 161 -5.43 3.16 9.75
C THR A 161 -4.56 4.40 9.92
N GLY A 162 -4.84 5.22 10.93
CA GLY A 162 -4.07 6.45 11.24
C GLY A 162 -4.45 7.68 10.40
N GLY A 163 -5.36 7.54 9.44
CA GLY A 163 -5.83 8.61 8.55
C GLY A 163 -6.90 9.54 9.09
N GLY A 164 -7.17 9.56 10.40
CA GLY A 164 -8.30 10.30 10.98
C GLY A 164 -8.18 11.83 10.95
N HIS A 165 -7.07 12.36 10.44
CA HIS A 165 -6.86 13.80 10.26
C HIS A 165 -7.19 14.26 8.82
N PHE A 166 -7.38 13.33 7.88
CA PHE A 166 -7.96 13.63 6.58
C PHE A 166 -9.48 13.75 6.69
N GLU A 167 -10.08 14.62 5.90
CA GLU A 167 -11.54 14.74 5.82
C GLU A 167 -12.21 13.45 5.32
N ASN A 168 -11.63 12.84 4.28
CA ASN A 168 -12.10 11.57 3.71
C ASN A 168 -10.97 10.76 3.07
N LEU A 169 -10.28 9.94 3.89
CA LEU A 169 -9.29 8.98 3.39
C LEU A 169 -9.95 7.70 2.91
N VAL A 170 -9.71 7.35 1.64
CA VAL A 170 -10.30 6.21 0.96
C VAL A 170 -9.20 5.23 0.53
N PRO A 171 -9.19 3.99 1.05
CA PRO A 171 -8.28 2.96 0.55
C PRO A 171 -8.58 2.60 -0.90
N GLY A 172 -7.54 2.50 -1.74
CA GLY A 172 -7.67 1.95 -3.08
C GLY A 172 -8.05 0.47 -3.05
N THR A 173 -8.89 0.04 -3.99
CA THR A 173 -9.41 -1.34 -4.08
C THR A 173 -8.70 -2.20 -5.12
N ASP A 174 -7.86 -1.59 -5.96
CA ASP A 174 -7.18 -2.28 -7.03
C ASP A 174 -6.10 -3.21 -6.48
N LYS A 175 -6.03 -4.42 -7.04
CA LYS A 175 -4.95 -5.35 -6.76
C LYS A 175 -3.75 -5.04 -7.65
N VAL A 176 -2.56 -5.20 -7.09
CA VAL A 176 -1.29 -5.10 -7.80
C VAL A 176 -0.71 -6.49 -8.03
N THR A 177 -0.10 -6.67 -9.20
CA THR A 177 0.47 -7.95 -9.65
C THR A 177 1.95 -7.80 -9.98
N THR A 178 2.72 -8.82 -9.66
CA THR A 178 4.13 -8.98 -10.03
C THR A 178 4.30 -10.33 -10.72
N THR A 179 4.87 -10.31 -11.93
CA THR A 179 5.34 -11.53 -12.59
C THR A 179 6.71 -11.89 -12.06
N VAL A 180 6.87 -13.12 -11.60
CA VAL A 180 8.13 -13.66 -11.10
C VAL A 180 8.69 -14.58 -12.17
N THR A 181 9.86 -14.24 -12.72
CA THR A 181 10.45 -14.95 -13.86
C THR A 181 11.50 -15.95 -13.40
N ASP A 182 11.37 -17.18 -13.89
CA ASP A 182 12.42 -18.20 -13.79
C ASP A 182 13.65 -17.71 -14.57
N THR A 183 14.76 -17.47 -13.86
CA THR A 183 15.94 -16.79 -14.41
C THR A 183 17.16 -17.70 -14.29
N PRO A 184 18.08 -17.75 -15.27
CA PRO A 184 19.29 -18.60 -15.22
C PRO A 184 20.25 -18.42 -14.03
N GLY A 185 19.95 -17.50 -13.10
CA GLY A 185 20.69 -17.28 -11.84
C GLY A 185 19.95 -17.76 -10.59
N THR A 186 18.73 -18.30 -10.73
CA THR A 186 17.90 -18.87 -9.66
C THR A 186 17.76 -20.39 -9.82
N ASP A 187 18.38 -20.97 -10.85
CA ASP A 187 18.40 -22.40 -11.15
C ASP A 187 18.62 -23.27 -9.90
N ASN A 188 17.57 -23.95 -9.49
CA ASN A 188 17.63 -24.98 -8.46
C ASN A 188 18.15 -26.29 -9.10
N THR A 189 19.21 -26.87 -8.55
CA THR A 189 19.77 -28.12 -9.10
C THR A 189 18.98 -29.35 -8.65
N THR A 190 18.58 -30.20 -9.60
CA THR A 190 18.03 -31.54 -9.33
C THR A 190 19.02 -32.62 -9.76
N THR A 191 19.32 -33.56 -8.86
CA THR A 191 20.22 -34.69 -9.14
C THR A 191 19.43 -36.00 -9.23
N VAL A 192 20.00 -36.97 -9.93
CA VAL A 192 19.48 -38.35 -9.99
C VAL A 192 20.58 -39.32 -9.58
N THR A 193 20.23 -40.31 -8.77
CA THR A 193 21.11 -41.41 -8.36
C THR A 193 20.53 -42.73 -8.82
N LEU A 194 21.40 -43.68 -9.21
CA LEU A 194 21.01 -45.02 -9.64
C LEU A 194 21.65 -46.04 -8.70
N THR A 195 20.85 -46.95 -8.16
CA THR A 195 21.31 -48.03 -7.28
C THR A 195 20.81 -49.38 -7.75
N ALA A 196 21.57 -50.43 -7.41
CA ALA A 196 21.24 -51.83 -7.64
C ALA A 196 21.85 -52.69 -6.52
N PRO A 197 21.39 -53.92 -6.30
CA PRO A 197 22.08 -54.88 -5.42
C PRO A 197 23.54 -55.07 -5.84
N THR A 198 24.45 -55.21 -4.87
CA THR A 198 25.88 -55.44 -5.14
C THR A 198 26.17 -56.85 -5.67
N GLU A 199 25.30 -57.81 -5.35
CA GLU A 199 25.37 -59.20 -5.79
C GLU A 199 23.96 -59.73 -6.02
N VAL A 200 23.82 -60.63 -7.01
CA VAL A 200 22.61 -61.42 -7.27
C VAL A 200 23.04 -62.83 -7.70
N SER A 201 22.23 -63.83 -7.41
CA SER A 201 22.44 -65.19 -7.95
C SER A 201 22.10 -65.24 -9.43
N GLU A 202 22.74 -66.15 -10.16
CA GLU A 202 22.39 -66.48 -11.55
C GLU A 202 20.91 -66.91 -11.65
N GLY A 203 20.26 -66.50 -12.73
CA GLY A 203 18.81 -66.65 -12.91
C GLY A 203 17.95 -65.80 -11.94
N GLY A 204 18.57 -64.97 -11.10
CA GLY A 204 17.90 -64.03 -10.21
C GLY A 204 17.35 -62.79 -10.91
N LYS A 205 16.93 -61.80 -10.10
CA LYS A 205 16.39 -60.51 -10.59
C LYS A 205 17.22 -59.35 -10.05
N ILE A 206 17.61 -58.44 -10.93
CA ILE A 206 18.27 -57.18 -10.61
C ILE A 206 17.20 -56.09 -10.61
N THR A 207 17.04 -55.39 -9.48
CA THR A 207 16.17 -54.20 -9.42
C THR A 207 17.04 -52.96 -9.45
N TYR A 208 16.94 -52.19 -10.52
CA TYR A 208 17.54 -50.87 -10.61
C TYR A 208 16.57 -49.84 -10.05
N THR A 209 17.06 -48.97 -9.17
CA THR A 209 16.27 -47.89 -8.55
C THR A 209 16.90 -46.55 -8.89
N ALA A 210 16.16 -45.69 -9.59
CA ALA A 210 16.53 -44.30 -9.80
C ALA A 210 15.83 -43.42 -8.75
N THR A 211 16.58 -42.51 -8.12
CA THR A 211 16.06 -41.57 -7.10
C THR A 211 16.44 -40.14 -7.45
N LEU A 212 15.44 -39.28 -7.65
CA LEU A 212 15.59 -37.84 -7.80
C LEU A 212 15.70 -37.13 -6.44
N SER A 213 16.45 -36.04 -6.39
CA SER A 213 16.53 -35.17 -5.20
C SER A 213 15.28 -34.30 -4.97
N ASN A 214 14.50 -34.05 -6.02
CA ASN A 214 13.25 -33.29 -6.01
C ASN A 214 12.15 -34.08 -6.72
N LYS A 215 10.87 -33.78 -6.43
CA LYS A 215 9.74 -34.42 -7.11
C LYS A 215 9.77 -34.05 -8.60
N ALA A 216 9.38 -35.00 -9.45
CA ALA A 216 9.21 -34.73 -10.87
C ALA A 216 7.90 -33.96 -11.13
N ASP A 217 7.94 -32.88 -11.92
CA ASP A 217 6.71 -32.19 -12.35
C ASP A 217 5.95 -33.00 -13.42
N THR A 218 6.71 -33.57 -14.36
CA THR A 218 6.22 -34.50 -15.38
C THR A 218 6.98 -35.82 -15.30
N ASP A 219 6.42 -36.90 -15.86
CA ASP A 219 7.11 -38.20 -15.93
C ASP A 219 8.55 -38.07 -16.47
N VAL A 220 9.53 -38.56 -15.69
CA VAL A 220 10.94 -38.63 -16.10
C VAL A 220 11.24 -40.05 -16.55
N THR A 221 11.72 -40.19 -17.79
CA THR A 221 12.12 -41.50 -18.34
C THR A 221 13.64 -41.57 -18.45
N LEU A 222 14.24 -42.52 -17.72
CA LEU A 222 15.65 -42.84 -17.79
C LEU A 222 15.84 -44.06 -18.67
N THR A 223 16.72 -43.96 -19.66
CA THR A 223 17.15 -45.12 -20.47
C THR A 223 18.49 -45.60 -19.93
N LEU A 224 18.53 -46.85 -19.50
CA LEU A 224 19.75 -47.52 -19.04
C LEU A 224 20.56 -48.02 -20.26
N ASP A 225 21.85 -48.28 -20.07
CA ASP A 225 22.75 -48.82 -21.09
C ASP A 225 22.32 -50.22 -21.60
N ASN A 226 21.70 -51.01 -20.71
CA ASN A 226 21.06 -52.27 -21.03
C ASN A 226 19.72 -52.11 -21.80
N LYS A 227 19.39 -50.90 -22.23
CA LYS A 227 18.18 -50.51 -23.00
C LYS A 227 16.86 -50.60 -22.23
N GLN A 228 16.88 -50.97 -20.95
CA GLN A 228 15.70 -50.92 -20.10
C GLN A 228 15.38 -49.48 -19.70
N THR A 229 14.12 -49.21 -19.40
CA THR A 229 13.66 -47.87 -19.02
C THR A 229 13.16 -47.84 -17.58
N ILE A 230 13.57 -46.83 -16.82
CA ILE A 230 12.94 -46.48 -15.55
C ILE A 230 12.06 -45.26 -15.79
N THR A 231 10.80 -45.32 -15.38
CA THR A 231 9.92 -44.14 -15.34
C THR A 231 9.70 -43.71 -13.90
N ILE A 232 10.07 -42.48 -13.58
CA ILE A 232 9.70 -41.79 -12.34
C ILE A 232 8.46 -40.97 -12.66
N LYS A 233 7.35 -41.27 -12.01
CA LYS A 233 6.07 -40.60 -12.29
C LYS A 233 6.06 -39.15 -11.80
N ALA A 234 5.24 -38.32 -12.43
CA ALA A 234 4.92 -36.99 -11.91
C ALA A 234 4.51 -37.07 -10.42
N GLY A 235 5.03 -36.15 -9.61
CA GLY A 235 4.86 -36.11 -8.16
C GLY A 235 5.76 -37.05 -7.36
N GLU A 236 6.45 -37.99 -8.00
CA GLU A 236 7.30 -38.98 -7.35
C GLU A 236 8.79 -38.60 -7.41
N THR A 237 9.58 -39.23 -6.55
CA THR A 237 11.05 -39.12 -6.54
C THR A 237 11.73 -40.43 -6.93
N VAL A 238 11.01 -41.55 -6.96
CA VAL A 238 11.58 -42.88 -7.17
C VAL A 238 10.91 -43.59 -8.33
N GLY A 239 11.72 -44.28 -9.13
CA GLY A 239 11.27 -45.23 -10.15
C GLY A 239 12.15 -46.46 -10.14
N THR A 240 11.59 -47.61 -10.51
CA THR A 240 12.33 -48.87 -10.57
C THR A 240 12.09 -49.59 -11.89
N VAL A 241 13.06 -50.42 -12.28
CA VAL A 241 12.90 -51.44 -13.31
C VAL A 241 13.55 -52.74 -12.85
N ILE A 242 12.91 -53.85 -13.19
CA ILE A 242 13.41 -55.20 -12.89
C ILE A 242 13.95 -55.80 -14.18
N VAL A 243 15.15 -56.37 -14.10
CA VAL A 243 15.85 -57.05 -15.20
C VAL A 243 16.26 -58.44 -14.71
N ASP A 244 16.17 -59.44 -15.57
CA ASP A 244 16.63 -60.78 -15.23
C ASP A 244 18.17 -60.81 -15.24
N ALA A 245 18.76 -61.43 -14.21
CA ALA A 245 20.19 -61.73 -14.20
C ALA A 245 20.49 -62.78 -15.26
N PRO A 246 21.73 -62.84 -15.80
CA PRO A 246 22.15 -63.91 -16.68
C PRO A 246 21.80 -65.28 -16.08
N GLY A 247 21.31 -66.18 -16.93
CA GLY A 247 21.09 -67.57 -16.52
C GLY A 247 22.41 -68.28 -16.26
N ASP A 248 22.36 -69.30 -15.41
CA ASP A 248 23.46 -70.23 -15.18
C ASP A 248 23.89 -70.87 -16.51
N ASP A 249 25.20 -70.86 -16.78
CA ASP A 249 25.79 -71.48 -17.97
C ASP A 249 26.91 -72.47 -17.61
N VAL A 250 27.17 -73.41 -18.52
CA VAL A 250 28.05 -74.57 -18.26
C VAL A 250 29.53 -74.29 -18.56
N PHE A 251 29.92 -73.04 -18.85
CA PHE A 251 31.26 -72.66 -19.28
C PHE A 251 31.93 -71.71 -18.27
N ILE A 252 33.22 -71.94 -17.99
CA ILE A 252 34.06 -71.14 -17.07
C ILE A 252 34.97 -70.22 -17.89
#